data_AF-A0A848XI64-F1
#
_entry.id   AF-A0A848XI64-F1
#
_cell.length_a   1.000
_cell.length_b   1.000
_cell.length_c   1.000
_cell.angle_alpha   90.00
_cell.angle_beta   90.00
_cell.angle_gamma   90.00
#
_symmetry.space_group_name_H-M   'P 1'
#
loop_
_entity.id
_entity.type
_entity.pdbx_description
1 polymer ?
#
loop_
_entity_poly.entity_id
_entity_poly.type
_entity_poly.pdbx_seq_one_letter_code
_entity_poly.pdbx_strand_id
1 'polypeptide(L)'
;VMLDNAEERTFEFQGNPAYELQAQWTNPPEVRWPAGGPMFTRVVTCASQDRTYLLDAWLYAPGKEKYEYMIQLETLLDSFRCDS
;
A
#
# COMPACT_ATOMS: atom_id res chain seq x y z
N VAL A 1 10.73 4.12 10.61
CA VAL A 1 10.79 3.24 9.43
C VAL A 1 11.41 4.04 8.30
N MET A 2 12.28 3.42 7.51
CA MET A 2 12.85 4.05 6.31
C MET A 2 12.07 3.54 5.10
N LEU A 3 11.86 4.40 4.11
CA LEU A 3 11.22 4.08 2.85
C LEU A 3 12.25 4.22 1.73
N ASP A 4 12.45 3.13 1.01
CA ASP A 4 13.38 3.04 -0.11
C ASP A 4 12.58 2.71 -1.38
N ASN A 5 13.14 3.07 -2.55
CA ASN A 5 12.55 2.78 -3.86
C ASN A 5 11.08 3.22 -3.96
N ALA A 6 10.79 4.44 -3.50
CA ALA A 6 9.46 5.00 -3.54
C ALA A 6 9.04 5.35 -4.98
N GLU A 7 7.91 4.81 -5.40
CA GLU A 7 7.29 5.09 -6.69
C GLU A 7 5.88 5.63 -6.47
N GLU A 8 5.56 6.73 -7.16
CA GLU A 8 4.30 7.43 -7.03
C GLU A 8 3.54 7.38 -8.36
N ARG A 9 2.23 7.17 -8.29
CA ARG A 9 1.37 7.26 -9.48
C ARG A 9 -0.03 7.77 -9.15
N THR A 10 -0.56 8.56 -10.06
CA THR A 10 -1.99 8.89 -10.10
C THR A 10 -2.68 7.90 -11.03
N PHE A 11 -3.87 7.44 -10.68
CA PHE A 11 -4.64 6.47 -11.45
C PHE A 11 -6.14 6.58 -11.21
N GLU A 12 -6.94 5.94 -12.06
CA GLU A 12 -8.38 5.80 -11.86
C GLU A 12 -8.65 4.48 -11.13
N PHE A 13 -9.24 4.55 -9.94
CA PHE A 13 -9.64 3.39 -9.15
C PHE A 13 -11.16 3.24 -9.19
N GLN A 14 -11.64 2.33 -10.04
CA GLN A 14 -13.07 2.01 -10.18
C GLN A 14 -13.94 3.26 -10.45
N GLY A 15 -13.50 4.13 -11.37
CA GLY A 15 -14.18 5.39 -11.68
C GLY A 15 -13.87 6.55 -10.73
N ASN A 16 -13.08 6.33 -9.67
CA ASN A 16 -12.71 7.37 -8.70
C ASN A 16 -11.27 7.84 -8.92
N PRO A 17 -10.97 9.13 -8.78
CA PRO A 17 -9.59 9.62 -8.76
C PRO A 17 -8.83 9.01 -7.59
N ALA A 18 -7.64 8.47 -7.88
CA ALA A 18 -6.79 7.88 -6.87
C ALA A 18 -5.31 8.21 -7.08
N TYR A 19 -4.56 8.12 -5.99
CA TYR A 19 -3.11 8.24 -5.95
C TYR A 19 -2.55 7.03 -5.20
N GLU A 20 -1.41 6.50 -5.63
CA GLU A 20 -0.72 5.40 -4.98
C GLU A 20 0.76 5.71 -4.80
N LEU A 21 1.26 5.37 -3.61
CA LEU A 21 2.67 5.29 -3.27
C LEU A 21 3.01 3.81 -3.04
N GLN A 22 4.01 3.31 -3.77
CA GLN A 22 4.62 2.01 -3.51
C GLN A 22 6.03 2.23 -3.00
N ALA A 23 6.45 1.48 -1.98
CA ALA A 23 7.81 1.58 -1.46
C ALA A 23 8.26 0.26 -0.82
N GLN A 24 9.55 0.18 -0.51
CA GLN A 24 10.09 -0.83 0.40
C GLN A 24 10.34 -0.19 1.76
N TRP A 25 9.77 -0.78 2.80
CA TRP A 25 10.01 -0.34 4.16
C TRP A 25 11.12 -1.16 4.81
N THR A 26 11.93 -0.51 5.64
CA THR A 26 12.95 -1.16 6.46
C THR A 26 12.99 -0.58 7.88
N ASN A 27 13.38 -1.41 8.85
CA ASN A 27 13.67 -0.93 10.20
C ASN A 27 14.80 0.11 10.16
N PRO A 28 14.75 1.16 11.01
CA PRO A 28 15.87 2.08 11.17
C PRO A 28 17.18 1.36 11.53
N PRO A 29 18.34 1.90 11.14
CA PRO A 29 19.64 1.26 11.34
C PRO A 29 20.00 1.02 12.82
N GLU A 30 19.37 1.73 13.76
CA GLU A 30 19.60 1.52 15.20
C GLU A 30 18.94 0.24 15.75
N VAL A 31 18.02 -0.37 14.99
CA VAL A 31 17.26 -1.55 15.41
C VAL A 31 18.03 -2.83 15.07
N ARG A 32 18.33 -3.63 16.10
CA ARG A 32 19.14 -4.85 15.97
C ARG A 32 18.53 -5.99 15.15
N TRP A 33 17.22 -5.96 14.89
CA TRP A 33 16.55 -7.00 14.10
C TRP A 33 16.20 -6.47 12.70
N PRO A 34 16.81 -7.02 11.63
CA PRO A 34 16.49 -6.59 10.27
C PRO A 34 15.08 -7.04 9.92
N ALA A 35 14.22 -6.08 9.64
CA ALA A 35 12.87 -6.31 9.12
C ALA A 35 12.60 -5.32 7.99
N GLY A 36 11.78 -5.77 7.05
CA GLY A 36 11.36 -4.96 5.92
C GLY A 36 10.45 -5.74 4.98
N GLY A 37 9.86 -5.01 4.05
CA GLY A 37 8.97 -5.56 3.05
C GLY A 37 8.40 -4.49 2.13
N PRO A 38 7.61 -4.88 1.13
CA PRO A 38 6.87 -3.94 0.31
C PRO A 38 5.73 -3.29 1.10
N MET A 39 5.41 -2.07 0.73
CA MET A 39 4.23 -1.34 1.19
C MET A 39 3.53 -0.63 0.02
N PHE A 40 2.24 -0.46 0.17
CA PHE A 40 1.36 0.25 -0.75
C PHE A 40 0.47 1.18 0.06
N THR A 41 0.44 2.45 -0.31
CA THR A 41 -0.50 3.42 0.24
C THR A 41 -1.34 3.97 -0.91
N ARG A 42 -2.67 3.83 -0.85
CA ARG A 42 -3.61 4.42 -1.80
C ARG A 42 -4.42 5.51 -1.14
N VAL A 43 -4.60 6.62 -1.84
CA VAL A 43 -5.56 7.67 -1.50
C VAL A 43 -6.67 7.61 -2.54
N VAL A 44 -7.90 7.34 -2.10
CA VAL A 44 -9.07 7.22 -2.99
C VAL A 44 -10.12 8.23 -2.57
N THR A 45 -10.56 9.08 -3.50
CA THR A 45 -11.62 10.06 -3.25
C THR A 45 -12.95 9.52 -3.75
N CYS A 46 -13.83 9.14 -2.83
CA CYS A 46 -15.19 8.67 -3.09
C CYS A 46 -16.16 9.85 -3.08
N ALA A 47 -16.32 10.52 -4.23
CA ALA A 47 -17.10 11.77 -4.32
C ALA A 47 -18.58 11.61 -3.94
N SER A 48 -19.18 10.44 -4.21
CA SER A 48 -20.57 10.13 -3.83
C SER A 48 -20.83 10.16 -2.32
N GLN A 49 -19.77 10.00 -1.51
CA GLN A 49 -19.82 9.96 -0.06
C GLN A 49 -19.30 11.25 0.59
N ASP A 50 -18.78 12.20 -0.21
CA ASP A 50 -18.02 13.37 0.26
C ASP A 50 -16.85 12.99 1.18
N ARG A 51 -16.08 11.96 0.78
CA ARG A 51 -14.99 11.38 1.59
C ARG A 51 -13.76 11.03 0.77
N THR A 52 -12.60 11.13 1.42
CA THR A 52 -11.32 10.61 0.94
C THR A 52 -10.79 9.58 1.92
N TYR A 53 -10.37 8.43 1.41
CA TYR A 53 -9.87 7.30 2.17
C TYR A 53 -8.37 7.14 1.96
N LEU A 54 -7.66 6.86 3.05
CA LEU A 54 -6.28 6.40 3.04
C LEU A 54 -6.29 4.89 3.29
N LEU A 55 -5.89 4.11 2.30
CA LEU A 55 -5.70 2.67 2.40
C LEU A 55 -4.20 2.42 2.53
N ASP A 56 -3.76 1.98 3.70
CA ASP A 56 -2.33 1.80 3.99
C ASP A 56 -2.03 0.34 4.30
N ALA A 57 -1.10 -0.25 3.56
CA ALA A 57 -0.89 -1.69 3.50
C ALA A 57 0.61 -2.03 3.53
N TRP A 58 1.02 -2.80 4.53
CA TRP A 58 2.42 -3.11 4.82
C TRP A 58 2.60 -4.62 4.90
N LEU A 59 3.48 -5.18 4.08
CA LEU A 59 3.76 -6.62 4.12
C LEU A 59 4.94 -6.92 5.05
N TYR A 60 4.71 -7.78 6.04
CA TYR A 60 5.76 -8.39 6.85
C TYR A 60 5.70 -9.92 6.75
N ALA A 61 6.68 -10.51 6.08
CA ALA A 61 6.78 -11.96 5.89
C ALA A 61 8.26 -12.40 5.91
N PRO A 62 8.87 -12.57 7.11
CA PRO A 62 10.26 -12.96 7.24
C PRO A 62 10.48 -14.43 6.85
N GLY A 63 11.55 -14.70 6.10
CA GLY A 63 11.92 -16.07 5.68
C GLY A 63 10.93 -16.72 4.71
N LYS A 64 10.10 -15.92 4.04
CA LYS A 64 9.14 -16.36 3.02
C LYS A 64 9.39 -15.64 1.70
N GLU A 65 9.09 -16.33 0.59
CA GLU A 65 8.89 -15.67 -0.69
C GLU A 65 7.73 -14.70 -0.57
N LYS A 66 7.94 -13.46 -1.00
CA LYS A 66 7.00 -12.36 -0.76
C LYS A 66 6.05 -12.12 -1.92
N TYR A 67 6.34 -12.68 -3.10
CA TYR A 67 5.61 -12.39 -4.33
C TYR A 67 4.13 -12.77 -4.24
N GLU A 68 3.81 -13.96 -3.72
CA GLU A 68 2.41 -14.38 -3.56
C GLU A 68 1.66 -13.52 -2.55
N TYR A 69 2.32 -13.11 -1.47
CA TYR A 69 1.73 -12.22 -0.48
C TYR A 69 1.53 -10.79 -1.01
N MET A 70 2.40 -10.32 -1.91
CA MET A 70 2.21 -9.05 -2.61
C MET A 70 0.94 -9.09 -3.47
N ILE A 71 0.76 -10.13 -4.28
CA ILE A 71 -0.45 -10.30 -5.10
C ILE A 71 -1.70 -10.32 -4.21
N GLN A 72 -1.65 -11.01 -3.07
CA GLN A 72 -2.77 -11.04 -2.13
C GLN A 72 -3.05 -9.66 -1.53
N LEU A 73 -2.01 -8.90 -1.18
CA LEU A 73 -2.15 -7.54 -0.64
C LEU A 73 -2.77 -6.60 -1.67
N GLU A 74 -2.32 -6.65 -2.93
CA GLU A 74 -2.93 -5.91 -4.04
C GLU A 74 -4.40 -6.31 -4.24
N THR A 75 -4.70 -7.61 -4.18
CA THR A 75 -6.09 -8.12 -4.27
C THR A 75 -6.97 -7.56 -3.14
N LEU A 76 -6.45 -7.47 -1.92
CA LEU A 76 -7.16 -6.87 -0.79
C LEU A 76 -7.41 -5.37 -1.02
N LEU A 77 -6.40 -4.63 -1.50
CA LEU A 77 -6.55 -3.21 -1.83
C LEU A 77 -7.55 -2.99 -2.98
N ASP A 78 -7.54 -3.86 -3.98
CA ASP A 78 -8.47 -3.83 -5.12
C ASP A 78 -9.91 -4.18 -4.72
N SER A 79 -10.10 -4.85 -3.58
CA SER A 79 -11.42 -5.17 -3.05
C SER A 79 -12.14 -3.98 -2.41
N PHE A 80 -11.44 -2.88 -2.12
CA PHE A 80 -12.06 -1.67 -1.58
C PHE A 80 -13.13 -1.13 -2.55
N ARG A 81 -14.26 -0.68 -2.01
CA ARG A 81 -15.38 -0.12 -2.77
C ARG A 81 -15.84 1.20 -2.15
N CYS A 82 -16.12 2.18 -2.99
CA CYS A 82 -16.87 3.38 -2.64
C CYS A 82 -18.39 3.06 -2.68
N ASP A 83 -18.87 2.21 -1.76
CA ASP A 83 -20.29 1.83 -1.67
C ASP A 83 -21.08 2.73 -0.71
N SER A 84 -22.33 3.03 -1.05
CA SER A 84 -23.25 3.93 -0.34
C SER A 84 -23.50 3.60 1.14
#